data_AF-A0A850T536-F1
#
_entry.id   AF-A0A850T536-F1
#
_cell.length_a   1.000
_cell.length_b   1.000
_cell.length_c   1.000
_cell.angle_alpha   90.00
_cell.angle_beta   90.00
_cell.angle_gamma   90.00
#
_symmetry.space_group_name_H-M   'P 1'
#
loop_
_entity.id
_entity.type
_entity.pdbx_description
1 polymer ?
#
loop_
_entity_poly.entity_id
_entity_poly.type
_entity_poly.pdbx_seq_one_letter_code
_entity_poly.pdbx_strand_id
1 'polypeptide(L)'
;MIDDGVLINRVASDDILDQAYDWVCSRRRDYSHNSDIWELRRNWQDIKPILQQALRSGNYSFGTLREIRTESGRMALWNAQDALVLKGMALVLGTHLKGIISDNCHHVEGHGGAKKAIRNATEALVPGSHVVNYPSAKDRRA
;
A
#
# COMPACT_ATOMS: atom_id res chain seq x y z
N MET A 1 -18.73 15.83 -2.22
CA MET A 1 -18.60 14.78 -3.24
C MET A 1 -17.18 14.84 -3.75
N ILE A 2 -16.44 13.74 -3.66
CA ILE A 2 -15.12 13.64 -4.29
C ILE A 2 -15.40 13.32 -5.77
N ASP A 3 -14.83 14.11 -6.67
CA ASP A 3 -14.97 13.87 -8.11
C ASP A 3 -13.92 12.81 -8.52
N ASP A 4 -14.39 11.63 -8.92
CA ASP A 4 -13.53 10.50 -9.30
C ASP A 4 -12.61 10.84 -10.49
N GLY A 5 -13.07 11.70 -11.40
CA GLY A 5 -12.28 12.20 -12.52
C GLY A 5 -11.13 13.10 -12.06
N VAL A 6 -11.29 13.82 -10.96
CA VAL A 6 -10.22 14.62 -10.36
C VAL A 6 -9.19 13.73 -9.67
N LEU A 7 -9.61 12.67 -8.98
CA LEU A 7 -8.70 11.79 -8.26
C LEU A 7 -7.78 11.01 -9.20
N ILE A 8 -8.32 10.41 -10.27
CA ILE A 8 -7.49 9.62 -11.18
C ILE A 8 -6.46 10.49 -11.91
N ASN A 9 -6.83 11.72 -12.26
CA ASN A 9 -5.91 12.70 -12.82
C ASN A 9 -4.81 13.09 -11.83
N ARG A 10 -5.12 13.16 -10.53
CA ARG A 10 -4.12 13.38 -9.48
C ARG A 10 -3.19 12.18 -9.33
N VAL A 11 -3.70 10.95 -9.37
CA VAL A 11 -2.85 9.74 -9.33
C VAL A 11 -1.91 9.70 -10.53
N ALA A 12 -2.39 10.09 -11.72
CA ALA A 12 -1.62 10.14 -12.95
C ALA A 12 -0.77 11.42 -13.09
N SER A 13 -0.65 12.27 -12.06
CA SER A 13 0.21 13.47 -12.14
C SER A 13 1.68 13.07 -12.02
N ASP A 14 2.57 13.88 -12.59
CA ASP A 14 4.02 13.64 -12.52
C ASP A 14 4.49 13.51 -11.06
N ASP A 15 4.11 14.47 -10.22
CA ASP A 15 4.50 14.50 -8.81
C ASP A 15 4.15 13.21 -8.04
N ILE A 16 2.96 12.63 -8.29
CA ILE A 16 2.50 11.44 -7.58
C ILE A 16 3.19 10.19 -8.12
N LEU A 17 3.30 10.07 -9.44
CA LEU A 17 3.96 8.91 -10.05
C LEU A 17 5.45 8.89 -9.75
N ASP A 18 6.12 10.05 -9.71
CA ASP A 18 7.55 10.14 -9.35
C ASP A 18 7.77 9.80 -7.87
N GLN A 19 6.93 10.32 -6.96
CA GLN A 19 6.98 9.92 -5.54
C GLN A 19 6.72 8.42 -5.35
N ALA A 20 5.77 7.85 -6.09
CA ALA A 20 5.48 6.43 -6.05
C ALA A 20 6.65 5.60 -6.62
N TYR A 21 7.26 6.06 -7.71
CA TYR A 21 8.44 5.46 -8.31
C TYR A 21 9.62 5.42 -7.33
N ASP A 22 9.95 6.54 -6.71
CA ASP A 22 11.02 6.64 -5.71
C ASP A 22 10.77 5.70 -4.54
N TRP A 23 9.52 5.63 -4.07
CA TRP A 23 9.13 4.72 -3.01
C TRP A 23 9.34 3.25 -3.42
N VAL A 24 8.87 2.81 -4.59
CA VAL A 24 9.06 1.41 -5.05
C VAL A 24 10.55 1.12 -5.23
N CYS A 25 11.30 2.04 -5.82
CA CYS A 25 12.75 1.91 -6.00
C CYS A 25 13.47 1.73 -4.67
N SER A 26 13.10 2.50 -3.63
CA SER A 26 13.67 2.36 -2.29
C SER A 26 13.23 1.06 -1.62
N ARG A 27 11.97 0.65 -1.75
CA ARG A 27 11.44 -0.58 -1.10
C ARG A 27 12.00 -1.85 -1.72
N ARG A 28 12.33 -1.83 -3.01
CA ARG A 28 12.91 -2.96 -3.76
C ARG A 28 14.38 -2.71 -4.10
N ARG A 29 15.11 -1.98 -3.25
CA ARG A 29 16.54 -1.66 -3.48
C ARG A 29 17.38 -2.93 -3.64
N ASP A 30 17.17 -3.89 -2.75
CA ASP A 30 17.97 -5.12 -2.66
C ASP A 30 17.41 -6.28 -3.50
N TYR A 31 16.45 -6.00 -4.39
CA TYR A 31 15.92 -7.02 -5.28
C TYR A 31 16.93 -7.37 -6.37
N SER A 32 17.01 -8.66 -6.68
CA SER A 32 17.89 -9.21 -7.73
C SER A 32 17.72 -8.48 -9.07
N HIS A 33 18.80 -8.36 -9.84
CA HIS A 33 18.81 -7.86 -11.21
C HIS A 33 17.79 -8.54 -12.14
N ASN A 34 17.40 -9.78 -11.84
CA ASN A 34 16.38 -10.53 -12.60
C ASN A 34 14.93 -10.23 -12.18
N SER A 35 14.72 -9.23 -11.32
CA SER A 35 13.37 -8.83 -10.90
C SER A 35 12.82 -7.69 -11.77
N ASP A 36 11.49 -7.65 -11.84
CA ASP A 36 10.68 -6.67 -12.59
C ASP A 36 10.99 -5.20 -12.29
N ILE A 37 11.51 -4.88 -11.10
CA ILE A 37 11.89 -3.51 -10.74
C ILE A 37 13.04 -2.97 -11.59
N TRP A 38 13.92 -3.83 -12.12
CA TRP A 38 15.03 -3.38 -12.95
C TRP A 38 14.59 -2.91 -14.33
N GLU A 39 13.59 -3.57 -14.90
CA GLU A 39 12.95 -3.14 -16.15
C GLU A 39 12.23 -1.80 -15.94
N LEU A 40 11.49 -1.67 -14.84
CA LEU A 40 10.81 -0.43 -14.48
C LEU A 40 11.79 0.74 -14.33
N ARG A 41 12.91 0.54 -13.63
CA ARG A 41 13.95 1.56 -13.44
C ARG A 41 14.59 1.99 -14.76
N ARG A 42 14.92 1.01 -15.60
CA ARG A 42 15.61 1.25 -16.87
C ARG A 42 14.73 2.04 -17.84
N ASN A 43 13.44 1.69 -17.90
CA ASN A 43 12.51 2.19 -18.91
C ASN A 43 11.53 3.22 -18.32
N TRP A 44 11.82 3.82 -17.16
CA TRP A 44 10.84 4.67 -16.46
C TRP A 44 10.34 5.83 -17.32
N GLN A 45 11.23 6.46 -18.08
CA GLN A 45 10.89 7.60 -18.95
C GLN A 45 9.92 7.20 -20.08
N ASP A 46 9.96 5.95 -20.53
CA ASP A 46 9.06 5.42 -21.56
C ASP A 46 7.76 4.87 -20.95
N ILE A 47 7.85 4.20 -19.80
CA ILE A 47 6.72 3.61 -19.08
C ILE A 47 5.79 4.68 -18.52
N LYS A 48 6.33 5.75 -17.93
CA LYS A 48 5.57 6.79 -17.25
C LYS A 48 4.46 7.40 -18.13
N PRO A 49 4.72 7.91 -19.36
CA PRO A 49 3.66 8.50 -20.18
C PRO A 49 2.60 7.49 -20.60
N ILE A 50 3.00 6.24 -20.91
CA ILE A 50 2.06 5.15 -21.24
C ILE A 50 1.15 4.86 -20.04
N LEU A 51 1.74 4.79 -18.85
CA LEU A 51 1.03 4.55 -17.61
C LEU A 51 0.04 5.67 -17.29
N GLN A 52 0.45 6.94 -17.46
CA GLN A 52 -0.44 8.09 -17.28
C GLN A 52 -1.64 8.04 -18.21
N GLN A 53 -1.42 7.72 -19.48
CA GLN A 53 -2.51 7.58 -20.45
C GLN A 53 -3.46 6.46 -20.06
N ALA A 54 -2.93 5.28 -19.71
CA ALA A 54 -3.73 4.12 -19.31
C ALA A 54 -4.57 4.39 -18.06
N LEU A 55 -4.02 5.10 -17.07
CA LEU A 55 -4.75 5.49 -15.86
C LEU A 55 -5.87 6.49 -16.19
N ARG A 56 -5.56 7.54 -16.96
CA ARG A 56 -6.55 8.57 -17.33
C ARG A 56 -7.68 8.03 -18.19
N SER A 57 -7.40 7.04 -19.03
CA SER A 57 -8.40 6.41 -19.89
C SER A 57 -9.16 5.25 -19.20
N GLY A 58 -8.82 4.91 -17.95
CA GLY A 58 -9.41 3.77 -17.24
C GLY A 58 -9.04 2.41 -17.81
N ASN A 59 -7.99 2.32 -18.65
CA ASN A 59 -7.57 1.08 -19.30
C ASN A 59 -6.43 0.36 -18.54
N TYR A 60 -5.95 0.94 -17.45
CA TYR A 60 -4.97 0.27 -16.60
C TYR A 60 -5.58 -0.96 -15.93
N SER A 61 -4.98 -2.12 -16.17
CA SER A 61 -5.37 -3.39 -15.53
C SER A 61 -4.21 -3.94 -14.72
N PHE A 62 -4.47 -4.28 -13.46
CA PHE A 62 -3.49 -4.93 -12.60
C PHE A 62 -3.15 -6.32 -13.14
N GLY A 63 -1.86 -6.66 -13.09
CA GLY A 63 -1.38 -7.99 -13.45
C GLY A 63 -1.70 -9.03 -12.37
N THR A 64 -1.31 -10.28 -12.62
CA THR A 64 -1.52 -11.36 -11.65
C THR A 64 -0.65 -11.17 -10.41
N LEU A 65 -1.27 -11.21 -9.23
CA LEU A 65 -0.59 -11.21 -7.95
C LEU A 65 0.21 -12.52 -7.76
N ARG A 66 1.50 -12.41 -7.40
CA ARG A 66 2.36 -13.59 -7.19
C ARG A 66 2.39 -13.97 -5.71
N GLU A 67 2.25 -15.26 -5.40
CA GLU A 67 2.59 -15.79 -4.07
C GLU A 67 4.07 -16.16 -4.04
N ILE A 68 4.80 -15.67 -3.03
CA ILE A 68 6.18 -16.04 -2.72
C ILE A 68 6.17 -16.78 -1.38
N ARG A 69 6.92 -17.88 -1.31
CA ARG A 69 7.13 -18.64 -0.08
C ARG A 69 8.50 -18.30 0.49
N THR A 70 8.51 -17.86 1.74
CA THR A 70 9.70 -17.58 2.54
C THR A 70 9.69 -18.49 3.77
N GLU A 71 10.80 -18.53 4.51
CA GLU A 71 10.87 -19.22 5.80
C GLU A 71 9.84 -18.66 6.81
N SER A 72 9.49 -17.38 6.67
CA SER A 72 8.50 -16.68 7.49
C SER A 72 7.05 -16.95 7.08
N GLY A 73 6.81 -17.65 5.97
CA GLY A 73 5.48 -18.01 5.49
C GLY A 73 5.21 -17.63 4.04
N ARG A 74 3.95 -17.35 3.72
CA ARG A 74 3.50 -16.96 2.37
C ARG A 74 3.32 -15.45 2.30
N MET A 75 3.81 -14.85 1.22
CA MET A 75 3.70 -13.41 0.99
C MET A 75 3.16 -13.17 -0.42
N ALA A 76 2.20 -12.27 -0.54
CA ALA A 76 1.69 -11.81 -1.82
C ALA A 76 2.54 -10.64 -2.33
N LEU A 77 2.96 -10.69 -3.59
CA LEU A 77 3.80 -9.68 -4.24
C LEU A 77 3.22 -9.24 -5.58
N TRP A 78 2.82 -7.98 -5.66
CA TRP A 78 2.48 -7.30 -6.91
C TRP A 78 3.73 -7.11 -7.77
N ASN A 79 3.57 -7.03 -9.09
CA ASN A 79 4.69 -6.60 -9.92
C ASN A 79 5.08 -5.14 -9.59
N ALA A 80 6.24 -4.70 -10.07
CA ALA A 80 6.80 -3.38 -9.74
C ALA A 80 5.90 -2.21 -10.18
N GLN A 81 5.31 -2.32 -11.38
CA GLN A 81 4.43 -1.29 -11.94
C GLN A 81 3.10 -1.21 -11.17
N ASP A 82 2.49 -2.36 -10.85
CA ASP A 82 1.27 -2.44 -10.05
C ASP A 82 1.49 -1.89 -8.64
N ALA A 83 2.62 -2.23 -8.01
CA ALA A 83 2.97 -1.68 -6.71
C ALA A 83 3.16 -0.15 -6.75
N LEU A 84 3.67 0.39 -7.86
CA LEU A 84 3.80 1.82 -8.09
C LEU A 84 2.41 2.47 -8.19
N VAL A 85 1.50 1.92 -8.99
CA VAL A 85 0.13 2.44 -9.11
C VAL A 85 -0.60 2.40 -7.77
N LEU A 86 -0.54 1.27 -7.05
CA LEU A 86 -1.13 1.14 -5.71
C LEU A 86 -0.55 2.16 -4.74
N LYS A 87 0.76 2.43 -4.81
CA LYS A 87 1.38 3.47 -3.99
C LYS A 87 0.88 4.87 -4.37
N GLY A 88 0.77 5.18 -5.66
CA GLY A 88 0.20 6.45 -6.15
C GLY A 88 -1.23 6.67 -5.65
N MET A 89 -2.07 5.64 -5.77
CA MET A 89 -3.43 5.66 -5.21
C MET A 89 -3.42 5.89 -3.71
N ALA A 90 -2.56 5.20 -2.95
CA ALA A 90 -2.46 5.36 -1.51
C ALA A 90 -1.99 6.77 -1.10
N LEU A 91 -1.09 7.40 -1.87
CA LEU A 91 -0.67 8.79 -1.63
C LEU A 91 -1.83 9.77 -1.78
N VAL A 92 -2.62 9.63 -2.85
CA VAL A 92 -3.78 10.51 -3.10
C VAL A 92 -4.89 10.25 -2.08
N LEU A 93 -5.35 9.00 -1.96
CA LEU A 93 -6.43 8.63 -1.04
C LEU A 93 -6.04 8.89 0.41
N GLY A 94 -4.78 8.68 0.79
CA GLY A 94 -4.29 8.94 2.14
C GLY A 94 -4.54 10.38 2.59
N THR A 95 -4.42 11.37 1.69
CA THR A 95 -4.74 12.76 2.01
C THR A 95 -6.22 13.00 2.28
N HIS A 96 -7.11 12.30 1.58
CA HIS A 96 -8.56 12.44 1.72
C HIS A 96 -9.11 11.65 2.92
N LEU A 97 -8.46 10.55 3.27
CA LEU A 97 -8.84 9.71 4.40
C LEU A 97 -8.28 10.22 5.73
N LYS A 98 -7.29 11.12 5.68
CA LYS A 98 -6.74 11.76 6.88
C LYS A 98 -7.82 12.56 7.60
N GLY A 99 -8.02 12.27 8.88
CA GLY A 99 -9.07 12.88 9.70
C GLY A 99 -10.43 12.16 9.63
N ILE A 100 -10.62 11.23 8.69
CA ILE A 100 -11.77 10.31 8.66
C ILE A 100 -11.41 9.04 9.43
N ILE A 101 -10.17 8.55 9.26
CA ILE A 101 -9.68 7.37 9.95
C ILE A 101 -9.44 7.68 11.43
N SER A 102 -9.94 6.82 12.31
CA SER A 102 -9.76 6.93 13.76
C SER A 102 -8.30 6.92 14.18
N ASP A 103 -7.95 7.73 15.18
CA ASP A 103 -6.63 7.74 15.83
C ASP A 103 -6.25 6.40 16.50
N ASN A 104 -7.23 5.51 16.71
CA ASN A 104 -7.01 4.15 17.20
C ASN A 104 -6.52 3.19 16.10
N CYS A 105 -6.57 3.59 14.83
CA CYS A 105 -5.96 2.85 13.72
C CYS A 105 -4.45 3.08 13.70
N HIS A 106 -3.74 2.48 14.66
CA HIS A 106 -2.32 2.73 14.90
C HIS A 106 -1.37 2.25 13.78
N HIS A 107 -1.84 1.46 12.83
CA HIS A 107 -1.06 1.04 11.66
C HIS A 107 -0.90 2.15 10.61
N VAL A 108 -1.73 3.20 10.68
CA VAL A 108 -1.65 4.37 9.80
C VAL A 108 -0.46 5.23 10.21
N GLU A 109 0.26 5.74 9.21
CA GLU A 109 1.40 6.62 9.44
C GLU A 109 0.98 7.84 10.29
N GLY A 110 1.79 8.18 11.30
CA GLY A 110 1.48 9.25 12.25
C GLY A 110 0.60 8.84 13.44
N HIS A 111 -0.01 7.65 13.45
CA HIS A 111 -0.88 7.20 14.54
C HIS A 111 -0.12 6.44 15.65
N GLY A 112 1.21 6.48 15.65
CA GLY A 112 2.09 5.99 16.74
C GLY A 112 2.45 4.50 16.69
N GLY A 113 1.99 3.75 15.70
CA GLY A 113 2.44 2.38 15.44
C GLY A 113 2.04 1.37 16.52
N ALA A 114 2.60 0.17 16.41
CA ALA A 114 2.34 -0.95 17.33
C ALA A 114 2.61 -0.58 18.81
N LYS A 115 3.61 0.27 19.08
CA LYS A 115 3.94 0.72 20.43
C LYS A 115 2.80 1.52 21.07
N LYS A 116 2.22 2.49 20.35
CA LYS A 116 1.06 3.24 20.86
C LYS A 116 -0.17 2.35 20.99
N ALA A 117 -0.37 1.41 20.07
CA ALA A 117 -1.44 0.43 20.16
C ALA A 117 -1.36 -0.41 21.45
N ILE A 118 -0.19 -0.96 21.76
CA ILE A 118 0.03 -1.75 22.97
C ILE A 118 -0.20 -0.90 24.22
N ARG A 119 0.36 0.32 24.26
CA ARG A 119 0.17 1.22 25.40
C ARG A 119 -1.30 1.54 25.63
N ASN A 120 -2.01 1.97 24.60
CA ASN A 120 -3.43 2.31 24.68
C ASN A 120 -4.27 1.09 25.11
N ALA A 121 -3.94 -0.11 24.60
CA ALA A 121 -4.59 -1.34 25.03
C ALA A 121 -4.34 -1.59 26.52
N THR A 122 -3.09 -1.57 26.98
CA THR A 122 -2.74 -1.79 28.39
C THR A 122 -3.38 -0.78 29.33
N GLU A 123 -3.45 0.50 28.96
CA GLU A 123 -4.11 1.55 29.76
C GLU A 123 -5.63 1.34 29.86
N ALA A 124 -6.26 0.78 28.82
CA ALA A 124 -7.68 0.45 28.84
C ALA A 124 -7.99 -0.85 29.62
N LEU A 125 -6.98 -1.69 29.86
CA LEU A 125 -7.13 -2.97 30.55
C LEU A 125 -7.21 -2.80 32.07
N VAL A 126 -8.41 -2.60 32.61
CA VAL A 126 -8.71 -2.80 34.05
C VAL A 126 -8.59 -4.29 34.43
N PRO A 127 -7.83 -4.65 35.49
CA PRO A 127 -7.69 -6.04 35.91
C PRO A 127 -9.05 -6.73 36.14
N GLY A 128 -9.26 -7.88 35.49
CA GLY A 128 -10.45 -8.72 35.68
C GLY A 128 -11.69 -8.35 34.85
N SER A 129 -11.64 -7.31 34.01
CA SER A 129 -12.83 -6.84 33.27
C SER A 129 -12.78 -7.01 31.75
N HIS A 130 -11.79 -7.75 31.22
CA HIS A 130 -11.58 -7.88 29.77
C HIS A 130 -11.51 -9.33 29.33
N VAL A 131 -12.21 -9.64 28.25
CA VAL A 131 -12.09 -10.91 27.52
C VAL A 131 -11.28 -10.62 26.25
N VAL A 132 -10.09 -11.20 26.14
CA VAL A 132 -9.36 -11.23 24.87
C VAL A 132 -10.08 -12.22 23.96
N ASN A 133 -10.85 -11.71 23.01
CA ASN A 133 -11.46 -12.55 21.98
C ASN A 133 -10.36 -13.09 21.05
N TYR A 134 -9.88 -14.29 21.35
CA TYR A 134 -9.07 -15.04 20.40
C TYR A 134 -10.00 -15.55 19.28
N PRO A 135 -9.69 -15.28 18.00
CA PRO A 135 -10.43 -15.90 16.92
C PRO A 135 -10.29 -17.42 17.02
N SER A 136 -11.43 -18.10 16.94
CA SER A 136 -11.51 -19.56 16.98
C SER A 136 -10.69 -20.13 15.82
N ALA A 137 -10.11 -21.32 16.00
CA ALA A 137 -9.37 -22.00 14.93
C ALA A 137 -10.20 -22.20 13.64
N LYS A 138 -11.54 -22.09 13.73
CA LYS A 138 -12.45 -22.15 12.58
C LYS A 138 -12.43 -20.90 11.70
N ASP A 139 -12.01 -19.75 12.22
CA ASP A 139 -12.06 -18.46 11.51
C ASP A 139 -10.81 -18.20 10.64
N ARG A 140 -9.85 -19.14 10.63
CA ARG A 140 -8.55 -19.03 9.93
C ARG A 140 -8.52 -19.67 8.53
N ARG A 141 -9.67 -20.05 7.99
CA ARG A 141 -9.81 -20.54 6.61
C ARG A 141 -10.78 -19.63 5.86
N ALA A 142 -10.25 -18.59 5.23
CA ALA A 142 -10.86 -17.88 4.11
C ALA A 142 -9.74 -17.54 3.12
#